data_AF-A0A091KHW9-F1
#
_entry.id   AF-A0A091KHW9-F1
#
_cell.length_a   1.000
_cell.length_b   1.000
_cell.length_c   1.000
_cell.angle_alpha   90.00
_cell.angle_beta   90.00
_cell.angle_gamma   90.00
#
_symmetry.space_group_name_H-M   'P 1'
#
loop_
_entity.id
_entity.type
_entity.pdbx_description
1 polymer ?
#
loop_
_entity_poly.entity_id
_entity_poly.type
_entity_poly.pdbx_seq_one_letter_code
_entity_poly.pdbx_strand_id
1 'polypeptide(L)'
;MTTVRQRRVGKGTDVAGDQPLEEKNVKPDGKTVSGHTGGKLWNILSITVGGIVAISLGLLTSVYVATLHENDLWFSNIKEVEREISFRTECGLYYSYYKQMIQAASIQQGLHGLVYDNKTESVRTINILERMNVYQEVFLSILYRILPIQQYLEPVYFYIYTLFGLQAVYVIALYVTSWLLSGTWLSGLLAACWYITNRIDTTRVEFTIPLRENWALPFFAVQIAAITYLLRTHLQPIQEKLTLMTVFIATFLFSLTWQFNQFMMLIQALALFILDCFDMLPTAKVMWLYFIQISGLLLVCVLQFFNSMILGSLLISFNASVLIARTIQKNLKKGGLLNRLAKLLLHVLLVLFLTLLINKFIKKILNLESDEHIFKFLKAKFGFGATRDFDANLYLCEEAFGLLPLNTFSRLSNTLLFCVYVFVLFLMTVAAVIVAFRNLSGSNQVQFMEKMEECTITLKPDAAYNLIHTVLFGCLALSTMRMKYLWTSHMCVFASFGLCSTEVWKLTLKCVHLYTSQRTRVIKYSVPIITLLYISYK
;
A
#
# COMPACT_ATOMS: atom_id res chain seq x y z
N MET A 1 -74.41 22.43 34.81
CA MET A 1 -75.40 22.84 33.79
C MET A 1 -75.98 21.61 33.13
N THR A 2 -77.24 21.69 32.74
CA THR A 2 -78.01 20.90 31.75
C THR A 2 -77.19 20.51 30.50
N THR A 3 -77.44 19.44 29.71
CA THR A 3 -78.46 18.36 29.65
C THR A 3 -77.93 17.22 28.71
N VAL A 4 -78.55 16.07 28.38
CA VAL A 4 -79.95 15.59 28.54
C VAL A 4 -80.08 14.15 29.12
N ARG A 5 -80.87 13.24 28.52
CA ARG A 5 -81.49 12.03 29.11
C ARG A 5 -81.73 10.93 28.04
N GLN A 6 -81.68 9.65 28.48
CA GLN A 6 -82.51 8.49 28.02
C GLN A 6 -82.17 7.55 26.81
N ARG A 7 -81.73 6.31 27.17
CA ARG A 7 -82.23 4.94 26.80
C ARG A 7 -82.26 4.35 25.35
N ARG A 8 -81.39 3.32 25.15
CA ARG A 8 -81.66 1.84 25.01
C ARG A 8 -82.25 1.19 23.71
N VAL A 9 -81.60 0.06 23.32
CA VAL A 9 -82.04 -1.10 22.47
C VAL A 9 -81.98 -0.91 20.93
N GLY A 10 -81.61 -1.91 20.09
CA GLY A 10 -80.93 -3.21 20.32
C GLY A 10 -81.43 -4.44 19.50
N LYS A 11 -80.56 -5.48 19.38
CA LYS A 11 -80.67 -6.81 18.68
C LYS A 11 -80.49 -6.87 17.14
N GLY A 12 -79.84 -7.95 16.66
CA GLY A 12 -79.78 -8.39 15.24
C GLY A 12 -78.37 -8.75 14.71
N THR A 13 -77.72 -9.86 15.11
CA THR A 13 -77.59 -11.21 14.43
C THR A 13 -76.50 -11.33 13.33
N ASP A 14 -75.90 -12.53 13.26
CA ASP A 14 -75.33 -13.25 12.10
C ASP A 14 -73.80 -13.31 11.75
N VAL A 15 -73.37 -14.59 11.61
CA VAL A 15 -72.24 -15.22 10.87
C VAL A 15 -70.78 -15.10 11.35
N ALA A 16 -70.12 -16.27 11.33
CA ALA A 16 -68.80 -16.62 11.88
C ALA A 16 -67.60 -16.40 10.94
N GLY A 17 -66.38 -16.57 11.48
CA GLY A 17 -65.11 -16.68 10.73
C GLY A 17 -63.89 -16.76 11.67
N ASP A 18 -63.12 -17.85 11.59
CA ASP A 18 -62.11 -18.25 12.60
C ASP A 18 -60.87 -17.35 12.71
N GLN A 19 -60.19 -17.42 13.88
CA GLN A 19 -58.80 -16.98 14.08
C GLN A 19 -57.97 -18.07 14.78
N PRO A 20 -56.64 -18.17 14.55
CA PRO A 20 -55.89 -19.40 14.83
C PRO A 20 -55.13 -19.40 16.17
N LEU A 21 -55.30 -20.49 16.91
CA LEU A 21 -54.33 -21.23 17.74
C LEU A 21 -53.06 -20.47 18.24
N GLU A 22 -52.96 -20.29 19.57
CA GLU A 22 -51.67 -20.20 20.25
C GLU A 22 -50.99 -21.58 20.30
N GLU A 23 -49.67 -21.65 20.09
CA GLU A 23 -48.89 -22.86 20.38
C GLU A 23 -47.59 -22.56 21.17
N LYS A 24 -47.13 -23.54 21.95
CA LYS A 24 -46.23 -23.34 23.09
C LYS A 24 -44.80 -22.98 22.70
N ASN A 25 -44.30 -21.85 23.20
CA ASN A 25 -42.86 -21.56 23.26
C ASN A 25 -42.15 -22.46 24.29
N VAL A 26 -41.49 -23.53 23.83
CA VAL A 26 -40.60 -24.37 24.65
C VAL A 26 -39.19 -23.77 24.66
N LYS A 27 -38.68 -23.44 25.85
CA LYS A 27 -37.27 -23.03 26.03
C LYS A 27 -36.33 -24.24 25.94
N PRO A 28 -35.29 -24.22 25.10
CA PRO A 28 -34.13 -25.10 25.26
C PRO A 28 -33.17 -24.47 26.28
N ASP A 29 -33.22 -24.91 27.54
CA ASP A 29 -32.25 -24.47 28.57
C ASP A 29 -30.92 -25.23 28.37
N GLY A 30 -29.90 -24.53 27.87
CA GLY A 30 -28.69 -25.14 27.29
C GLY A 30 -27.40 -24.44 27.70
N LYS A 31 -26.94 -24.68 28.93
CA LYS A 31 -25.74 -24.05 29.52
C LYS A 31 -24.48 -24.29 28.67
N THR A 32 -23.99 -23.24 28.00
CA THR A 32 -22.69 -23.22 27.27
C THR A 32 -21.74 -22.14 27.80
N VAL A 33 -21.81 -21.88 29.11
CA VAL A 33 -21.01 -20.85 29.81
C VAL A 33 -19.63 -21.40 30.22
N SER A 34 -18.72 -21.51 29.24
CA SER A 34 -17.29 -21.78 29.51
C SER A 34 -16.35 -21.30 28.39
N GLY A 35 -16.71 -21.52 27.12
CA GLY A 35 -15.80 -21.30 25.98
C GLY A 35 -15.42 -19.83 25.68
N HIS A 36 -16.21 -18.86 26.16
CA HIS A 36 -16.08 -17.46 25.70
C HIS A 36 -14.90 -16.69 26.35
N THR A 37 -14.42 -17.13 27.51
CA THR A 37 -13.29 -16.48 28.22
C THR A 37 -11.94 -16.90 27.63
N GLY A 38 -11.76 -18.21 27.41
CA GLY A 38 -10.51 -18.76 26.86
C GLY A 38 -10.17 -18.22 25.47
N GLY A 39 -11.17 -18.10 24.58
CA GLY A 39 -10.97 -17.53 23.24
C GLY A 39 -10.50 -16.07 23.25
N LYS A 40 -10.93 -15.27 24.23
CA LYS A 40 -10.45 -13.89 24.40
C LYS A 40 -9.00 -13.85 24.90
N LEU A 41 -8.65 -14.69 25.87
CA LEU A 41 -7.28 -14.81 26.38
C LEU A 41 -6.28 -15.23 25.27
N TRP A 42 -6.62 -16.25 24.48
CA TRP A 42 -5.80 -16.69 23.35
C TRP A 42 -5.62 -15.61 22.27
N ASN A 43 -6.68 -14.84 21.97
CA ASN A 43 -6.57 -13.72 21.03
C ASN A 43 -5.67 -12.60 21.57
N ILE A 44 -5.78 -12.24 22.86
CA ILE A 44 -4.90 -11.25 23.50
C ILE A 44 -3.45 -11.74 23.45
N LEU A 45 -3.18 -12.97 23.88
CA LEU A 45 -1.84 -13.56 23.87
C LEU A 45 -1.23 -13.59 22.45
N SER A 46 -2.01 -13.96 21.44
CA SER A 46 -1.59 -13.96 20.04
C SER A 46 -1.26 -12.55 19.51
N ILE A 47 -2.03 -11.53 19.93
CA ILE A 47 -1.77 -10.13 19.59
C ILE A 47 -0.50 -9.62 20.30
N THR A 48 -0.33 -9.91 21.58
CA THR A 48 0.86 -9.50 22.35
C THR A 48 2.12 -10.16 21.80
N VAL A 49 2.12 -11.48 21.60
CA VAL A 49 3.28 -12.22 21.06
C VAL A 49 3.60 -11.76 19.62
N GLY A 50 2.61 -11.67 18.73
CA GLY A 50 2.82 -11.20 17.37
C GLY A 50 3.30 -9.74 17.30
N GLY A 51 2.83 -8.88 18.22
CA GLY A 51 3.30 -7.49 18.34
C GLY A 51 4.75 -7.38 18.81
N ILE A 52 5.15 -8.16 19.82
CA ILE A 52 6.54 -8.24 20.27
C ILE A 52 7.44 -8.75 19.14
N VAL A 53 7.07 -9.85 18.48
CA VAL A 53 7.83 -10.42 17.35
C VAL A 53 7.96 -9.41 16.20
N ALA A 54 6.91 -8.65 15.86
CA ALA A 54 6.99 -7.60 14.86
C ALA A 54 8.05 -6.54 15.20
N ILE A 55 8.02 -6.02 16.43
CA ILE A 55 8.95 -4.99 16.91
C ILE A 55 10.38 -5.54 16.94
N SER A 56 10.58 -6.75 17.49
CA SER A 56 11.89 -7.41 17.53
C SER A 56 12.49 -7.61 16.14
N LEU A 57 11.70 -8.04 15.14
CA LEU A 57 12.19 -8.23 13.76
C LEU A 57 12.48 -6.91 13.06
N GLY A 58 11.67 -5.87 13.31
CA GLY A 58 11.94 -4.52 12.81
C GLY A 58 13.27 -3.98 13.34
N LEU A 59 13.43 -3.99 14.67
CA LEU A 59 14.67 -3.55 15.33
C LEU A 59 15.88 -4.39 14.88
N LEU A 60 15.74 -5.71 14.80
CA LEU A 60 16.78 -6.60 14.29
C LEU A 60 17.17 -6.25 12.85
N THR A 61 16.21 -5.87 11.99
CA THR A 61 16.52 -5.44 10.62
C THR A 61 17.26 -4.10 10.58
N SER A 62 16.87 -3.14 11.43
CA SER A 62 17.61 -1.88 11.56
C SER A 62 19.06 -2.10 12.01
N VAL A 63 19.27 -2.95 13.02
CA VAL A 63 20.61 -3.32 13.49
C VAL A 63 21.38 -4.07 12.40
N TYR A 64 20.75 -5.03 11.72
CA TYR A 64 21.38 -5.80 10.64
C TYR A 64 21.86 -4.91 9.48
N VAL A 65 21.04 -3.96 9.02
CA VAL A 65 21.45 -3.03 7.95
C VAL A 65 22.55 -2.07 8.43
N ALA A 66 22.51 -1.62 9.68
CA ALA A 66 23.58 -0.81 10.27
C ALA A 66 24.91 -1.59 10.38
N THR A 67 24.87 -2.85 10.81
CA THR A 67 26.04 -3.74 10.89
C THR A 67 26.58 -4.10 9.50
N LEU A 68 25.72 -4.29 8.49
CA LEU A 68 26.18 -4.47 7.10
C LEU A 68 26.93 -3.23 6.60
N HIS A 69 26.38 -2.03 6.82
CA HIS A 69 27.02 -0.77 6.43
C HIS A 69 28.37 -0.56 7.13
N GLU A 70 28.44 -0.82 8.44
CA GLU A 70 29.69 -0.75 9.21
C GLU A 70 30.72 -1.76 8.69
N ASN A 71 30.33 -3.00 8.42
CA ASN A 71 31.24 -4.04 7.92
C ASN A 71 31.77 -3.77 6.50
N ASP A 72 30.98 -3.11 5.64
CA ASP A 72 31.32 -2.83 4.24
C ASP A 72 32.26 -1.61 4.13
N LEU A 73 32.01 -0.54 4.89
CA LEU A 73 32.78 0.71 4.82
C LEU A 73 33.77 0.95 5.97
N TRP A 74 33.73 0.12 7.03
CA TRP A 74 34.48 0.33 8.28
C TRP A 74 34.20 1.73 8.85
N PHE A 75 32.93 2.15 8.77
CA PHE A 75 32.48 3.53 8.88
C PHE A 75 32.86 4.20 10.22
N SER A 76 32.92 3.42 11.30
CA SER A 76 33.40 3.88 12.61
C SER A 76 34.89 4.22 12.64
N ASN A 77 35.72 3.49 11.89
CA ASN A 77 37.18 3.60 11.93
C ASN A 77 37.75 4.67 10.98
N ILE A 78 36.99 5.04 9.94
CA ILE A 78 37.37 6.11 8.99
C ILE A 78 37.04 7.51 9.55
N LYS A 79 37.72 8.55 9.03
CA LYS A 79 37.59 9.95 9.47
C LYS A 79 36.31 10.60 8.93
N GLU A 80 35.86 11.70 9.54
CA GLU A 80 34.70 12.48 9.09
C GLU A 80 34.72 12.79 7.58
N VAL A 81 35.86 13.25 7.05
CA VAL A 81 36.01 13.57 5.61
C VAL A 81 35.83 12.31 4.74
N GLU A 82 36.32 11.15 5.18
CA GLU A 82 36.20 9.87 4.48
C GLU A 82 34.75 9.34 4.55
N ARG A 83 34.08 9.49 5.70
CA ARG A 83 32.64 9.23 5.88
C ARG A 83 31.80 10.08 4.93
N GLU A 84 32.13 11.37 4.78
CA GLU A 84 31.37 12.29 3.91
C GLU A 84 31.62 12.04 2.42
N ILE A 85 32.84 11.67 2.02
CA ILE A 85 33.16 11.22 0.65
C ILE A 85 32.46 9.90 0.28
N SER A 86 32.10 9.06 1.27
CA SER A 86 31.34 7.83 1.01
C SER A 86 29.92 8.09 0.47
N PHE A 87 29.32 9.25 0.78
CA PHE A 87 28.01 9.65 0.25
C PHE A 87 28.12 10.13 -1.20
N ARG A 88 28.15 9.19 -2.14
CA ARG A 88 28.23 9.47 -3.59
C ARG A 88 26.94 10.09 -4.15
N THR A 89 27.08 10.70 -5.33
CA THR A 89 25.98 11.25 -6.15
C THR A 89 24.96 12.09 -5.36
N GLU A 90 23.66 11.83 -5.47
CA GLU A 90 22.62 12.59 -4.78
C GLU A 90 22.68 12.46 -3.25
N CYS A 91 23.33 11.42 -2.71
CA CYS A 91 23.40 11.21 -1.27
C CYS A 91 24.25 12.26 -0.56
N GLY A 92 25.42 12.60 -1.14
CA GLY A 92 26.30 13.63 -0.60
C GLY A 92 25.69 15.01 -0.72
N LEU A 93 24.96 15.27 -1.81
CA LEU A 93 24.21 16.51 -2.00
C LEU A 93 23.17 16.71 -0.90
N TYR A 94 22.34 15.70 -0.61
CA TYR A 94 21.35 15.78 0.47
C TYR A 94 22.01 15.97 1.85
N TYR A 95 23.02 15.16 2.17
CA TYR A 95 23.74 15.30 3.44
C TYR A 95 24.41 16.68 3.59
N SER A 96 24.87 17.31 2.50
CA SER A 96 25.48 18.64 2.58
C SER A 96 24.51 19.74 3.07
N TYR A 97 23.23 19.70 2.68
CA TYR A 97 22.20 20.63 3.17
C TYR A 97 21.85 20.40 4.65
N TYR A 98 21.85 19.13 5.09
CA TYR A 98 21.71 18.78 6.51
C TYR A 98 22.88 19.33 7.35
N LYS A 99 24.13 19.20 6.85
CA LYS A 99 25.33 19.77 7.49
C LYS A 99 25.28 21.31 7.53
N GLN A 100 24.87 21.96 6.43
CA GLN A 100 24.67 23.41 6.36
C GLN A 100 23.67 23.92 7.42
N MET A 101 22.54 23.22 7.60
CA MET A 101 21.55 23.55 8.63
C MET A 101 22.06 23.38 10.07
N ILE A 102 22.99 22.46 10.31
CA ILE A 102 23.62 22.25 11.62
C ILE A 102 24.69 23.33 11.89
N GLN A 103 25.50 23.67 10.88
CA GLN A 103 26.58 24.65 11.00
C GLN A 103 26.11 26.12 11.06
N ALA A 104 24.90 26.45 10.61
CA ALA A 104 24.36 27.81 10.69
C ALA A 104 24.15 28.28 12.15
N ALA A 105 24.46 29.53 12.49
CA ALA A 105 24.39 30.00 13.88
C ALA A 105 22.97 29.93 14.48
N SER A 106 21.93 30.12 13.67
CA SER A 106 20.52 29.87 14.05
C SER A 106 19.78 29.02 13.02
N ILE A 107 18.68 28.38 13.44
CA ILE A 107 17.78 27.61 12.55
C ILE A 107 17.22 28.53 11.45
N GLN A 108 16.83 29.76 11.80
CA GLN A 108 16.32 30.74 10.84
C GLN A 108 17.37 31.12 9.79
N GLN A 109 18.63 31.30 10.20
CA GLN A 109 19.73 31.57 9.27
C GLN A 109 20.03 30.36 8.36
N GLY A 110 19.94 29.14 8.88
CA GLY A 110 20.05 27.92 8.10
C GLY A 110 18.97 27.82 7.02
N LEU A 111 17.70 28.01 7.42
CA LEU A 111 16.55 28.01 6.50
C LEU A 111 16.69 29.10 5.43
N HIS A 112 17.07 30.33 5.82
CA HIS A 112 17.34 31.41 4.86
C HIS A 112 18.48 31.05 3.89
N GLY A 113 19.52 30.36 4.37
CA GLY A 113 20.62 29.87 3.54
C GLY A 113 20.24 28.75 2.56
N LEU A 114 19.14 28.02 2.81
CA LEU A 114 18.58 27.02 1.87
C LEU A 114 17.54 27.62 0.92
N VAL A 115 16.80 28.65 1.33
CA VAL A 115 15.81 29.33 0.47
C VAL A 115 16.49 30.29 -0.52
N TYR A 116 17.64 30.84 -0.15
CA TYR A 116 18.45 31.75 -0.97
C TYR A 116 19.86 31.19 -1.21
N ASP A 117 19.97 29.91 -1.59
CA ASP A 117 21.28 29.33 -1.89
C ASP A 117 21.83 29.82 -3.24
N ASN A 118 23.10 30.22 -3.25
CA ASN A 118 23.83 30.69 -4.43
C ASN A 118 25.11 29.86 -4.69
N LYS A 119 25.20 28.65 -4.13
CA LYS A 119 26.36 27.77 -4.20
C LYS A 119 26.13 26.54 -5.08
N THR A 120 24.90 26.03 -5.09
CA THR A 120 24.50 24.82 -5.81
C THR A 120 24.46 25.04 -7.32
N GLU A 121 23.98 26.20 -7.77
CA GLU A 121 23.96 26.57 -9.19
C GLU A 121 24.76 27.84 -9.46
N SER A 122 25.68 27.76 -10.41
CA SER A 122 26.46 28.91 -10.83
C SER A 122 25.57 30.00 -11.42
N VAL A 123 25.84 31.26 -11.04
CA VAL A 123 25.13 32.47 -11.49
C VAL A 123 23.63 32.52 -11.09
N ARG A 124 23.14 31.61 -10.24
CA ARG A 124 21.71 31.56 -9.84
C ARG A 124 21.53 31.41 -8.34
N THR A 125 20.65 32.23 -7.77
CA THR A 125 20.10 31.99 -6.43
C THR A 125 18.86 31.10 -6.56
N ILE A 126 18.79 30.00 -5.82
CA ILE A 126 17.71 29.01 -5.91
C ILE A 126 17.18 28.59 -4.52
N ASN A 127 15.89 28.24 -4.50
CA ASN A 127 15.21 27.68 -3.33
C ASN A 127 15.42 26.15 -3.29
N ILE A 128 16.32 25.68 -2.42
CA ILE A 128 16.67 24.26 -2.28
C ILE A 128 15.49 23.43 -1.75
N LEU A 129 14.62 24.03 -0.93
CA LEU A 129 13.45 23.34 -0.38
C LEU A 129 12.47 22.93 -1.48
N GLU A 130 12.11 23.90 -2.33
CA GLU A 130 11.24 23.74 -3.50
C GLU A 130 11.85 22.81 -4.57
N ARG A 131 13.17 22.93 -4.81
CA ARG A 131 13.82 22.29 -5.96
C ARG A 131 14.46 20.92 -5.69
N MET A 132 14.97 20.68 -4.49
CA MET A 132 15.70 19.45 -4.12
C MET A 132 14.93 18.58 -3.08
N ASN A 133 13.75 19.03 -2.66
CA ASN A 133 12.85 18.35 -1.74
C ASN A 133 13.54 17.86 -0.45
N VAL A 134 14.22 18.77 0.26
CA VAL A 134 15.09 18.45 1.42
C VAL A 134 14.39 18.54 2.78
N TYR A 135 13.08 18.32 2.83
CA TYR A 135 12.26 18.52 4.03
C TYR A 135 12.67 17.58 5.18
N GLN A 136 13.04 16.33 4.86
CA GLN A 136 13.59 15.38 5.84
C GLN A 136 14.95 15.84 6.43
N GLU A 137 15.85 16.41 5.63
CA GLU A 137 17.13 16.95 6.11
C GLU A 137 16.93 18.16 7.02
N VAL A 138 16.03 19.07 6.64
CA VAL A 138 15.64 20.23 7.45
C VAL A 138 15.01 19.76 8.76
N PHE A 139 14.10 18.79 8.72
CA PHE A 139 13.47 18.24 9.93
C PHE A 139 14.49 17.60 10.88
N LEU A 140 15.40 16.74 10.37
CA LEU A 140 16.43 16.12 11.21
C LEU A 140 17.45 17.12 11.75
N SER A 141 17.87 18.11 10.96
CA SER A 141 18.82 19.13 11.45
C SER A 141 18.20 19.99 12.56
N ILE A 142 16.91 20.31 12.48
CA ILE A 142 16.17 20.98 13.56
C ILE A 142 16.07 20.07 14.80
N LEU A 143 15.73 18.79 14.61
CA LEU A 143 15.60 17.81 15.69
C LEU A 143 16.93 17.59 16.44
N TYR A 144 18.04 17.47 15.70
CA TYR A 144 19.42 17.35 16.21
C TYR A 144 19.91 18.62 16.91
N ARG A 145 19.35 19.80 16.59
CA ARG A 145 19.69 21.07 17.24
C ARG A 145 18.87 21.40 18.48
N ILE A 146 17.66 20.83 18.61
CA ILE A 146 16.76 21.08 19.74
C ILE A 146 16.92 20.02 20.83
N LEU A 147 17.18 18.76 20.47
CA LEU A 147 17.39 17.67 21.42
C LEU A 147 18.86 17.56 21.86
N PRO A 148 19.17 17.08 23.09
CA PRO A 148 20.53 16.94 23.62
C PRO A 148 21.35 15.80 22.97
N ILE A 149 21.03 15.42 21.73
CA ILE A 149 21.64 14.30 20.99
C ILE A 149 23.13 14.56 20.71
N GLN A 150 23.52 15.83 20.55
CA GLN A 150 24.90 16.27 20.28
C GLN A 150 25.91 15.87 21.35
N GLN A 151 25.44 15.50 22.55
CA GLN A 151 26.28 15.00 23.65
C GLN A 151 26.68 13.52 23.48
N TYR A 152 25.99 12.78 22.61
CA TYR A 152 26.08 11.32 22.52
C TYR A 152 26.41 10.80 21.10
N LEU A 153 26.17 11.60 20.06
CA LEU A 153 26.17 11.12 18.68
C LEU A 153 26.55 12.23 17.69
N GLU A 154 27.48 11.96 16.76
CA GLU A 154 27.85 12.91 15.71
C GLU A 154 26.68 13.16 14.71
N PRO A 155 26.69 14.29 13.96
CA PRO A 155 25.66 14.58 12.96
C PRO A 155 25.48 13.48 11.91
N VAL A 156 26.59 12.88 11.44
CA VAL A 156 26.62 11.80 10.44
C VAL A 156 25.84 10.59 10.94
N TYR A 157 26.16 10.11 12.15
CA TYR A 157 25.51 8.94 12.75
C TYR A 157 24.03 9.18 13.02
N PHE A 158 23.65 10.35 13.55
CA PHE A 158 22.23 10.67 13.76
C PHE A 158 21.42 10.59 12.45
N TYR A 159 21.99 11.08 11.36
CA TYR A 159 21.36 11.04 10.04
C TYR A 159 21.18 9.58 9.55
N ILE A 160 22.25 8.79 9.51
CA ILE A 160 22.18 7.40 8.98
C ILE A 160 21.40 6.45 9.90
N TYR A 161 21.53 6.58 11.23
CA TYR A 161 20.81 5.72 12.19
C TYR A 161 19.30 6.02 12.19
N THR A 162 18.88 7.25 11.90
CA THR A 162 17.46 7.54 11.68
C THR A 162 16.92 6.81 10.44
N LEU A 163 17.70 6.78 9.36
CA LEU A 163 17.35 6.07 8.11
C LEU A 163 17.33 4.55 8.27
N PHE A 164 18.23 3.96 9.07
CA PHE A 164 18.17 2.54 9.45
C PHE A 164 16.97 2.25 10.36
N GLY A 165 16.70 3.10 11.36
CA GLY A 165 15.53 2.99 12.23
C GLY A 165 14.21 3.06 11.46
N LEU A 166 14.17 3.82 10.37
CA LEU A 166 13.01 3.87 9.47
C LEU A 166 12.80 2.54 8.71
N GLN A 167 13.84 1.72 8.51
CA GLN A 167 13.68 0.36 7.96
C GLN A 167 13.03 -0.60 8.95
N ALA A 168 13.16 -0.37 10.27
CA ALA A 168 12.37 -1.11 11.25
C ALA A 168 10.87 -0.87 11.04
N VAL A 169 10.47 0.39 10.80
CA VAL A 169 9.08 0.77 10.50
C VAL A 169 8.59 0.09 9.21
N TYR A 170 9.44 0.03 8.18
CA TYR A 170 9.12 -0.66 6.91
C TYR A 170 8.84 -2.15 7.14
N VAL A 171 9.75 -2.88 7.81
CA VAL A 171 9.57 -4.31 8.08
C VAL A 171 8.38 -4.59 9.00
N ILE A 172 8.15 -3.75 10.03
CA ILE A 172 6.95 -3.85 10.88
C ILE A 172 5.68 -3.68 10.04
N ALA A 173 5.64 -2.75 9.09
CA ALA A 173 4.48 -2.54 8.22
C ALA A 173 4.25 -3.71 7.23
N LEU A 174 5.33 -4.28 6.66
CA LEU A 174 5.25 -5.50 5.84
C LEU A 174 4.75 -6.71 6.66
N TYR A 175 5.31 -6.91 7.86
CA TYR A 175 4.90 -7.94 8.83
C TYR A 175 3.40 -7.82 9.16
N VAL A 176 2.96 -6.62 9.54
CA VAL A 176 1.57 -6.32 9.89
C VAL A 176 0.65 -6.54 8.69
N THR A 177 1.05 -6.14 7.47
CA THR A 177 0.24 -6.40 6.25
C THR A 177 0.04 -7.91 6.02
N SER A 178 1.10 -8.73 6.15
CA SER A 178 0.99 -10.18 5.95
C SER A 178 0.16 -10.86 7.06
N TRP A 179 0.29 -10.39 8.31
CA TRP A 179 -0.56 -10.83 9.43
C TRP A 179 -2.03 -10.43 9.22
N LEU A 180 -2.31 -9.20 8.76
CA LEU A 180 -3.66 -8.72 8.49
C LEU A 180 -4.38 -9.57 7.43
N LEU A 181 -3.68 -9.98 6.37
CA LEU A 181 -4.27 -10.80 5.30
C LEU A 181 -4.51 -12.26 5.72
N SER A 182 -3.53 -12.87 6.42
CA SER A 182 -3.56 -14.29 6.81
C SER A 182 -4.31 -14.60 8.11
N GLY A 183 -4.47 -13.60 8.99
CA GLY A 183 -4.95 -13.76 10.36
C GLY A 183 -3.94 -14.36 11.34
N THR A 184 -2.68 -14.56 10.95
CA THR A 184 -1.65 -15.24 11.78
C THR A 184 -0.30 -14.55 11.75
N TRP A 185 0.27 -14.28 12.92
CA TRP A 185 1.55 -13.56 13.09
C TRP A 185 2.75 -14.30 12.46
N LEU A 186 2.67 -15.63 12.34
CA LEU A 186 3.62 -16.47 11.60
C LEU A 186 3.81 -16.03 10.13
N SER A 187 2.77 -15.48 9.51
CA SER A 187 2.82 -14.89 8.16
C SER A 187 3.66 -13.62 8.13
N GLY A 188 3.57 -12.80 9.19
CA GLY A 188 4.45 -11.65 9.38
C GLY A 188 5.90 -12.08 9.52
N LEU A 189 6.17 -13.10 10.36
CA LEU A 189 7.52 -13.65 10.57
C LEU A 189 8.12 -14.14 9.24
N LEU A 190 7.42 -14.97 8.48
CA LEU A 190 7.89 -15.47 7.18
C LEU A 190 8.09 -14.35 6.15
N ALA A 191 7.22 -13.32 6.12
CA ALA A 191 7.40 -12.17 5.25
C ALA A 191 8.66 -11.35 5.61
N ALA A 192 8.94 -11.16 6.90
CA ALA A 192 10.15 -10.49 7.38
C ALA A 192 11.42 -11.31 7.13
N CYS A 193 11.40 -12.62 7.38
CA CYS A 193 12.52 -13.50 7.08
C CYS A 193 12.86 -13.51 5.58
N TRP A 194 11.86 -13.59 4.69
CA TRP A 194 12.10 -13.45 3.24
C TRP A 194 12.60 -12.05 2.84
N TYR A 195 12.12 -10.99 3.50
CA TYR A 195 12.60 -9.63 3.25
C TYR A 195 14.11 -9.49 3.53
N ILE A 196 14.56 -10.06 4.67
CA ILE A 196 15.95 -10.04 5.11
C ILE A 196 16.83 -10.93 4.22
N THR A 197 16.42 -12.18 3.94
CA THR A 197 17.27 -13.12 3.17
C THR A 197 17.38 -12.77 1.68
N ASN A 198 16.43 -12.01 1.13
CA ASN A 198 16.50 -11.52 -0.25
C ASN A 198 16.95 -10.05 -0.33
N ARG A 199 17.75 -9.55 0.65
CA ARG A 199 18.14 -8.13 0.78
C ARG A 199 18.54 -7.43 -0.53
N ILE A 200 19.30 -8.11 -1.38
CA ILE A 200 19.82 -7.65 -2.69
C ILE A 200 18.70 -7.19 -3.65
N ASP A 201 17.48 -7.70 -3.48
CA ASP A 201 16.31 -7.42 -4.33
C ASP A 201 15.15 -6.74 -3.59
N THR A 202 15.21 -6.63 -2.26
CA THR A 202 14.21 -5.94 -1.42
C THR A 202 14.65 -4.54 -0.99
N THR A 203 15.96 -4.31 -0.80
CA THR A 203 16.48 -3.01 -0.34
C THR A 203 17.86 -2.68 -0.92
N ARG A 204 18.31 -1.44 -0.70
CA ARG A 204 19.64 -0.91 -1.04
C ARG A 204 20.15 0.12 -0.03
N VAL A 205 19.54 0.15 1.15
CA VAL A 205 19.80 1.17 2.19
C VAL A 205 21.26 1.11 2.67
N GLU A 206 21.86 -0.08 2.75
CA GLU A 206 23.25 -0.29 3.20
C GLU A 206 24.30 0.53 2.42
N PHE A 207 24.13 0.71 1.11
CA PHE A 207 25.11 1.36 0.22
C PHE A 207 24.65 2.70 -0.37
N THR A 208 23.37 3.04 -0.25
CA THR A 208 22.80 4.33 -0.74
C THR A 208 21.82 4.92 0.27
N ILE A 209 22.28 5.17 1.50
CA ILE A 209 21.43 5.39 2.68
C ILE A 209 20.37 6.50 2.47
N PRO A 210 20.70 7.79 2.21
CA PRO A 210 19.72 8.89 2.27
C PRO A 210 18.83 9.06 1.03
N LEU A 211 18.76 8.08 0.13
CA LEU A 211 17.89 8.15 -1.04
C LEU A 211 16.42 8.38 -0.67
N ARG A 212 15.72 9.14 -1.51
CA ARG A 212 14.32 9.53 -1.30
C ARG A 212 13.38 8.32 -1.22
N GLU A 213 13.69 7.24 -1.92
CA GLU A 213 12.96 5.97 -1.80
C GLU A 213 13.09 5.34 -0.41
N ASN A 214 14.28 5.40 0.22
CA ASN A 214 14.54 4.81 1.53
C ASN A 214 13.82 5.58 2.66
N TRP A 215 13.60 6.87 2.46
CA TRP A 215 12.73 7.71 3.28
C TRP A 215 11.24 7.39 3.10
N ALA A 216 10.80 7.18 1.86
CA ALA A 216 9.38 7.17 1.51
C ALA A 216 8.71 5.79 1.57
N LEU A 217 9.40 4.73 1.12
CA LEU A 217 8.87 3.35 1.13
C LEU A 217 8.39 2.86 2.52
N PRO A 218 9.03 3.21 3.65
CA PRO A 218 8.50 2.94 4.99
C PRO A 218 7.09 3.50 5.22
N PHE A 219 6.85 4.77 4.87
CA PHE A 219 5.52 5.38 4.97
C PHE A 219 4.51 4.76 3.99
N PHE A 220 4.96 4.37 2.79
CA PHE A 220 4.10 3.67 1.83
C PHE A 220 3.66 2.29 2.31
N ALA A 221 4.52 1.52 2.99
CA ALA A 221 4.12 0.26 3.61
C ALA A 221 3.13 0.47 4.76
N VAL A 222 3.32 1.50 5.61
CA VAL A 222 2.35 1.86 6.66
C VAL A 222 1.00 2.23 6.04
N GLN A 223 1.00 2.96 4.93
CA GLN A 223 -0.21 3.29 4.16
C GLN A 223 -0.88 2.02 3.60
N ILE A 224 -0.12 1.10 2.98
CA ILE A 224 -0.66 -0.18 2.48
C ILE A 224 -1.24 -1.04 3.61
N ALA A 225 -0.56 -1.11 4.77
CA ALA A 225 -1.05 -1.82 5.95
C ALA A 225 -2.37 -1.22 6.47
N ALA A 226 -2.44 0.11 6.57
CA ALA A 226 -3.62 0.83 7.02
C ALA A 226 -4.79 0.71 6.01
N ILE A 227 -4.55 0.77 4.70
CA ILE A 227 -5.58 0.51 3.67
C ILE A 227 -6.05 -0.96 3.74
N THR A 228 -5.14 -1.91 3.93
CA THR A 228 -5.46 -3.34 4.09
C THR A 228 -6.36 -3.57 5.32
N TYR A 229 -6.12 -2.87 6.43
CA TYR A 229 -7.01 -2.89 7.59
C TYR A 229 -8.36 -2.18 7.32
N LEU A 230 -8.34 -1.01 6.66
CA LEU A 230 -9.52 -0.22 6.30
C LEU A 230 -10.51 -1.00 5.43
N LEU A 231 -10.03 -1.82 4.50
CA LEU A 231 -10.86 -2.59 3.57
C LEU A 231 -11.58 -3.79 4.19
N ARG A 232 -11.36 -4.08 5.48
CA ARG A 232 -12.11 -5.11 6.21
C ARG A 232 -13.59 -4.74 6.37
N THR A 233 -14.43 -5.77 6.46
CA THR A 233 -15.91 -5.67 6.45
C THR A 233 -16.51 -5.19 7.77
N HIS A 234 -15.84 -5.43 8.90
CA HIS A 234 -16.35 -5.07 10.23
C HIS A 234 -15.28 -4.28 11.00
N LEU A 235 -15.41 -2.95 10.98
CA LEU A 235 -14.62 -2.01 11.78
C LEU A 235 -15.55 -1.22 12.68
N GLN A 236 -15.11 -0.86 13.88
CA GLN A 236 -15.83 0.11 14.70
C GLN A 236 -15.63 1.52 14.14
N PRO A 237 -16.62 2.44 14.22
CA PRO A 237 -16.49 3.79 13.66
C PRO A 237 -15.28 4.59 14.16
N ILE A 238 -14.84 4.33 15.40
CA ILE A 238 -13.63 4.94 15.97
C ILE A 238 -12.36 4.35 15.31
N GLN A 239 -12.30 3.03 15.12
CA GLN A 239 -11.19 2.36 14.44
C GLN A 239 -11.09 2.80 12.98
N GLU A 240 -12.23 2.94 12.29
CA GLU A 240 -12.27 3.42 10.90
C GLU A 240 -11.75 4.85 10.78
N LYS A 241 -12.17 5.77 11.66
CA LYS A 241 -11.63 7.15 11.72
C LYS A 241 -10.13 7.20 12.01
N LEU A 242 -9.65 6.44 13.00
CA LEU A 242 -8.22 6.35 13.31
C LEU A 242 -7.43 5.78 12.12
N THR A 243 -7.96 4.77 11.44
CA THR A 243 -7.32 4.17 10.26
C THR A 243 -7.25 5.17 9.10
N LEU A 244 -8.33 5.92 8.82
CA LEU A 244 -8.34 6.97 7.81
C LEU A 244 -7.33 8.08 8.12
N MET A 245 -7.19 8.46 9.39
CA MET A 245 -6.15 9.40 9.84
C MET A 245 -4.74 8.83 9.62
N THR A 246 -4.49 7.55 9.93
CA THR A 246 -3.21 6.89 9.64
C THR A 246 -2.93 6.83 8.14
N VAL A 247 -3.92 6.52 7.29
CA VAL A 247 -3.76 6.56 5.83
C VAL A 247 -3.44 7.96 5.34
N PHE A 248 -4.10 9.00 5.87
CA PHE A 248 -3.81 10.40 5.52
C PHE A 248 -2.38 10.80 5.90
N ILE A 249 -1.97 10.57 7.15
CA ILE A 249 -0.62 10.91 7.63
C ILE A 249 0.46 10.14 6.83
N ALA A 250 0.27 8.84 6.62
CA ALA A 250 1.21 8.02 5.86
C ALA A 250 1.29 8.43 4.38
N THR A 251 0.15 8.80 3.77
CA THR A 251 0.12 9.35 2.39
C THR A 251 0.85 10.69 2.31
N PHE A 252 0.60 11.59 3.26
CA PHE A 252 1.25 12.90 3.32
C PHE A 252 2.77 12.77 3.48
N LEU A 253 3.25 11.95 4.42
CA LEU A 253 4.68 11.74 4.64
C LEU A 253 5.35 11.04 3.44
N PHE A 254 4.68 10.07 2.81
CA PHE A 254 5.13 9.46 1.56
C PHE A 254 5.26 10.49 0.42
N SER A 255 4.26 11.34 0.24
CA SER A 255 4.27 12.36 -0.82
C SER A 255 5.25 13.50 -0.56
N LEU A 256 5.49 13.86 0.71
CA LEU A 256 6.47 14.88 1.08
C LEU A 256 7.91 14.38 0.90
N THR A 257 8.21 13.13 1.27
CA THR A 257 9.60 12.63 1.31
C THR A 257 10.16 12.21 -0.06
N TRP A 258 9.34 12.02 -1.09
CA TRP A 258 9.80 11.57 -2.42
C TRP A 258 9.08 12.27 -3.59
N GLN A 259 9.86 12.99 -4.41
CA GLN A 259 9.38 13.73 -5.58
C GLN A 259 8.57 12.90 -6.59
N PHE A 260 8.91 11.61 -6.78
CA PHE A 260 8.25 10.73 -7.75
C PHE A 260 7.04 9.96 -7.19
N ASN A 261 6.60 10.26 -5.96
CA ASN A 261 5.46 9.59 -5.31
C ASN A 261 4.20 9.53 -6.19
N GLN A 262 3.95 10.57 -7.00
CA GLN A 262 2.77 10.73 -7.84
C GLN A 262 2.56 9.55 -8.80
N PHE A 263 3.63 9.00 -9.37
CA PHE A 263 3.54 7.85 -10.27
C PHE A 263 3.11 6.58 -9.52
N MET A 264 3.59 6.40 -8.28
CA MET A 264 3.23 5.25 -7.46
C MET A 264 1.81 5.35 -6.90
N MET A 265 1.42 6.56 -6.49
CA MET A 265 0.07 6.88 -6.07
C MET A 265 -0.95 6.77 -7.23
N LEU A 266 -0.53 7.06 -8.48
CA LEU A 266 -1.32 6.78 -9.69
C LEU A 266 -1.52 5.29 -9.93
N ILE A 267 -0.49 4.46 -9.72
CA ILE A 267 -0.63 2.99 -9.80
C ILE A 267 -1.61 2.46 -8.75
N GLN A 268 -1.55 2.98 -7.51
CA GLN A 268 -2.54 2.68 -6.48
C GLN A 268 -3.95 3.17 -6.86
N ALA A 269 -4.08 4.37 -7.43
CA ALA A 269 -5.35 4.90 -7.91
C ALA A 269 -5.97 4.02 -9.02
N LEU A 270 -5.15 3.55 -9.98
CA LEU A 270 -5.57 2.58 -11.00
C LEU A 270 -5.99 1.24 -10.36
N ALA A 271 -5.26 0.75 -9.36
CA ALA A 271 -5.64 -0.48 -8.66
C ALA A 271 -7.01 -0.38 -7.99
N LEU A 272 -7.26 0.72 -7.27
CA LEU A 272 -8.55 1.02 -6.66
C LEU A 272 -9.66 1.16 -7.71
N PHE A 273 -9.39 1.83 -8.83
CA PHE A 273 -10.34 2.00 -9.93
C PHE A 273 -10.73 0.67 -10.58
N ILE A 274 -9.76 -0.19 -10.88
CA ILE A 274 -9.98 -1.54 -11.43
C ILE A 274 -10.90 -2.35 -10.51
N LEU A 275 -10.59 -2.41 -9.22
CA LEU A 275 -11.35 -3.21 -8.26
C LEU A 275 -12.75 -2.66 -7.97
N ASP A 276 -12.93 -1.34 -8.00
CA ASP A 276 -14.22 -0.66 -7.86
C ASP A 276 -15.08 -0.73 -9.15
N CYS A 277 -14.47 -1.01 -10.31
CA CYS A 277 -15.18 -1.37 -11.54
C CYS A 277 -15.69 -2.83 -11.52
N PHE A 278 -14.93 -3.76 -10.94
CA PHE A 278 -15.34 -5.17 -10.75
C PHE A 278 -16.14 -5.43 -9.46
N ASP A 279 -16.54 -4.38 -8.74
CA ASP A 279 -17.32 -4.44 -7.50
C ASP A 279 -16.68 -5.30 -6.38
N MET A 280 -15.34 -5.35 -6.34
CA MET A 280 -14.56 -6.07 -5.33
C MET A 280 -14.28 -5.26 -4.05
N LEU A 281 -14.40 -3.93 -4.11
CA LEU A 281 -14.20 -3.03 -2.96
C LEU A 281 -15.49 -2.28 -2.59
N PRO A 282 -15.68 -1.91 -1.31
CA PRO A 282 -16.72 -0.97 -0.92
C PRO A 282 -16.45 0.42 -1.51
N THR A 283 -17.22 0.82 -2.53
CA THR A 283 -17.05 2.09 -3.26
C THR A 283 -16.95 3.32 -2.34
N ALA A 284 -17.65 3.36 -1.20
CA ALA A 284 -17.54 4.46 -0.22
C ALA A 284 -16.11 4.62 0.33
N LYS A 285 -15.43 3.51 0.65
CA LYS A 285 -14.05 3.51 1.15
C LYS A 285 -13.07 3.93 0.05
N VAL A 286 -13.30 3.47 -1.18
CA VAL A 286 -12.52 3.88 -2.36
C VAL A 286 -12.62 5.39 -2.61
N MET A 287 -13.80 5.98 -2.49
CA MET A 287 -13.98 7.44 -2.62
C MET A 287 -13.21 8.21 -1.54
N TRP A 288 -13.22 7.75 -0.28
CA TRP A 288 -12.42 8.36 0.79
C TRP A 288 -10.91 8.32 0.50
N LEU A 289 -10.42 7.22 -0.09
CA LEU A 289 -9.01 7.11 -0.49
C LEU A 289 -8.65 8.14 -1.57
N TYR A 290 -9.46 8.34 -2.62
CA TYR A 290 -9.20 9.40 -3.61
C TYR A 290 -9.18 10.81 -2.99
N PHE A 291 -10.08 11.10 -2.05
CA PHE A 291 -10.06 12.38 -1.32
C PHE A 291 -8.80 12.54 -0.45
N ILE A 292 -8.34 11.49 0.22
CA ILE A 292 -7.06 11.50 0.97
C ILE A 292 -5.87 11.73 0.03
N GLN A 293 -5.83 11.05 -1.11
CA GLN A 293 -4.75 11.23 -2.10
C GLN A 293 -4.70 12.66 -2.64
N ILE A 294 -5.84 13.25 -3.04
CA ILE A 294 -5.88 14.64 -3.53
C ILE A 294 -5.49 15.61 -2.41
N SER A 295 -6.10 15.52 -1.23
CA SER A 295 -5.85 16.46 -0.13
C SER A 295 -4.41 16.40 0.41
N GLY A 296 -3.81 15.20 0.49
CA GLY A 296 -2.40 15.04 0.83
C GLY A 296 -1.46 15.70 -0.18
N LEU A 297 -1.72 15.54 -1.48
CA LEU A 297 -0.92 16.17 -2.54
C LEU A 297 -1.07 17.70 -2.59
N LEU A 298 -2.29 18.22 -2.36
CA LEU A 298 -2.51 19.66 -2.26
C LEU A 298 -1.79 20.25 -1.05
N LEU A 299 -1.75 19.55 0.09
CA LEU A 299 -0.99 19.98 1.26
C LEU A 299 0.54 19.96 1.00
N VAL A 300 1.07 18.93 0.34
CA VAL A 300 2.48 18.90 -0.09
C VAL A 300 2.79 20.01 -1.10
N CYS A 301 1.89 20.29 -2.04
CA CYS A 301 2.03 21.40 -2.99
C CYS A 301 2.14 22.77 -2.29
N VAL A 302 1.32 23.03 -1.27
CA VAL A 302 1.42 24.26 -0.45
C VAL A 302 2.75 24.33 0.31
N LEU A 303 3.23 23.22 0.88
CA LEU A 303 4.54 23.19 1.57
C LEU A 303 5.73 23.31 0.62
N GLN A 304 5.58 22.85 -0.63
CA GLN A 304 6.54 22.98 -1.73
C GLN A 304 6.28 24.24 -2.57
N PHE A 305 5.93 25.36 -1.93
CA PHE A 305 5.86 26.70 -2.57
C PHE A 305 4.95 26.77 -3.81
N PHE A 306 3.86 25.99 -3.83
CA PHE A 306 2.94 25.80 -4.95
C PHE A 306 3.57 25.15 -6.20
N ASN A 307 4.50 24.20 -6.01
CA ASN A 307 5.15 23.44 -7.07
C ASN A 307 4.15 22.93 -8.13
N SER A 308 4.21 23.56 -9.29
CA SER A 308 3.25 23.42 -10.38
C SER A 308 3.26 22.02 -11.01
N MET A 309 4.36 21.26 -10.90
CA MET A 309 4.42 19.87 -11.36
C MET A 309 3.53 18.94 -10.52
N ILE A 310 3.31 19.20 -9.22
CA ILE A 310 2.33 18.45 -8.43
C ILE A 310 0.92 18.72 -8.96
N LEU A 311 0.58 19.99 -9.20
CA LEU A 311 -0.76 20.38 -9.62
C LEU A 311 -1.07 19.93 -11.05
N GLY A 312 -0.08 19.98 -11.95
CA GLY A 312 -0.14 19.44 -13.32
C GLY A 312 -0.10 17.92 -13.42
N SER A 313 -0.02 17.20 -12.29
CA SER A 313 0.14 15.73 -12.30
C SER A 313 -1.04 14.99 -12.91
N LEU A 314 -0.72 13.86 -13.57
CA LEU A 314 -1.73 12.95 -14.11
C LEU A 314 -2.61 12.34 -13.00
N LEU A 315 -2.08 12.22 -11.79
CA LEU A 315 -2.77 11.68 -10.61
C LEU A 315 -3.91 12.57 -10.12
N ILE A 316 -3.67 13.87 -9.89
CA ILE A 316 -4.75 14.79 -9.49
C ILE A 316 -5.83 14.82 -10.57
N SER A 317 -5.40 14.83 -11.84
CA SER A 317 -6.29 14.79 -13.01
C SER A 317 -7.13 13.51 -13.06
N PHE A 318 -6.54 12.35 -12.79
CA PHE A 318 -7.21 11.04 -12.78
C PHE A 318 -8.19 10.92 -11.61
N ASN A 319 -7.77 11.24 -10.40
CA ASN A 319 -8.63 11.14 -9.21
C ASN A 319 -9.84 12.08 -9.31
N ALA A 320 -9.63 13.33 -9.75
CA ALA A 320 -10.73 14.25 -10.03
C ALA A 320 -11.69 13.70 -11.09
N SER A 321 -11.15 13.05 -12.14
CA SER A 321 -11.94 12.45 -13.21
C SER A 321 -12.78 11.25 -12.73
N VAL A 322 -12.24 10.39 -11.86
CA VAL A 322 -13.01 9.28 -11.26
C VAL A 322 -14.13 9.82 -10.37
N LEU A 323 -13.85 10.84 -9.54
CA LEU A 323 -14.86 11.49 -8.70
C LEU A 323 -16.00 12.10 -9.53
N ILE A 324 -15.67 12.83 -10.61
CA ILE A 324 -16.66 13.47 -11.50
C ILE A 324 -17.42 12.43 -12.34
N ALA A 325 -16.73 11.44 -12.93
CA ALA A 325 -17.40 10.39 -13.71
C ALA A 325 -18.40 9.59 -12.85
N ARG A 326 -18.12 9.42 -11.55
CA ARG A 326 -19.05 8.79 -10.59
C ARG A 326 -20.25 9.65 -10.19
N THR A 327 -20.19 10.99 -10.24
CA THR A 327 -21.40 11.82 -10.02
C THR A 327 -22.32 11.83 -11.24
N ILE A 328 -21.74 11.76 -12.45
CA ILE A 328 -22.46 11.67 -13.72
C ILE A 328 -23.10 10.27 -13.90
N GLN A 329 -22.31 9.20 -13.87
CA GLN A 329 -22.77 7.85 -14.24
C GLN A 329 -23.36 7.08 -13.06
N LYS A 330 -24.62 7.38 -12.74
CA LYS A 330 -25.43 6.65 -11.76
C LYS A 330 -25.88 5.29 -12.32
N ASN A 331 -26.11 4.30 -11.43
CA ASN A 331 -26.61 2.95 -11.77
C ASN A 331 -25.68 2.04 -12.62
N LEU A 332 -24.35 2.23 -12.59
CA LEU A 332 -23.37 1.35 -13.26
C LEU A 332 -23.56 -0.15 -12.91
N LYS A 333 -23.88 -0.46 -11.65
CA LYS A 333 -24.00 -1.85 -11.13
C LYS A 333 -25.28 -2.59 -11.57
N LYS A 334 -26.18 -1.97 -12.36
CA LYS A 334 -27.49 -2.54 -12.76
C LYS A 334 -27.52 -2.98 -14.22
N GLY A 335 -27.89 -4.25 -14.47
CA GLY A 335 -28.15 -4.81 -15.79
C GLY A 335 -27.65 -6.25 -15.93
N GLY A 336 -27.95 -6.90 -17.06
CA GLY A 336 -27.31 -8.15 -17.46
C GLY A 336 -25.85 -7.95 -17.88
N LEU A 337 -25.09 -9.05 -17.97
CA LEU A 337 -23.64 -9.08 -18.17
C LEU A 337 -23.15 -8.14 -19.28
N LEU A 338 -23.65 -8.29 -20.51
CA LEU A 338 -23.24 -7.48 -21.67
C LEU A 338 -23.53 -5.98 -21.48
N ASN A 339 -24.70 -5.63 -20.94
CA ASN A 339 -25.09 -4.24 -20.66
C ASN A 339 -24.15 -3.62 -19.60
N ARG A 340 -23.76 -4.40 -18.58
CA ARG A 340 -22.81 -3.93 -17.56
C ARG A 340 -21.37 -3.81 -18.09
N LEU A 341 -20.91 -4.73 -18.94
CA LEU A 341 -19.62 -4.58 -19.64
C LEU A 341 -19.61 -3.31 -20.52
N ALA A 342 -20.68 -3.05 -21.29
CA ALA A 342 -20.80 -1.85 -22.10
C ALA A 342 -20.79 -0.56 -21.23
N LYS A 343 -21.50 -0.55 -20.11
CA LYS A 343 -21.47 0.54 -19.13
C LYS A 343 -20.10 0.76 -18.49
N LEU A 344 -19.38 -0.31 -18.15
CA LEU A 344 -18.04 -0.22 -17.58
C LEU A 344 -17.01 0.25 -18.62
N LEU A 345 -17.10 -0.23 -19.86
CA LEU A 345 -16.27 0.27 -20.97
C LEU A 345 -16.52 1.77 -21.21
N LEU A 346 -17.79 2.20 -21.19
CA LEU A 346 -18.14 3.63 -21.26
C LEU A 346 -17.66 4.43 -20.03
N HIS A 347 -17.61 3.82 -18.84
CA HIS A 347 -17.05 4.45 -17.64
C HIS A 347 -15.54 4.64 -17.73
N VAL A 348 -14.81 3.61 -18.16
CA VAL A 348 -13.36 3.67 -18.40
C VAL A 348 -13.02 4.71 -19.47
N LEU A 349 -13.73 4.72 -20.60
CA LEU A 349 -13.53 5.72 -21.65
C LEU A 349 -13.84 7.15 -21.17
N LEU A 350 -14.91 7.35 -20.39
CA LEU A 350 -15.23 8.66 -19.82
C LEU A 350 -14.15 9.14 -18.83
N VAL A 351 -13.68 8.27 -17.94
CA VAL A 351 -12.61 8.60 -16.98
C VAL A 351 -11.32 8.94 -17.70
N LEU A 352 -10.90 8.16 -18.71
CA LEU A 352 -9.69 8.42 -19.48
C LEU A 352 -9.79 9.73 -20.28
N PHE A 353 -10.91 9.97 -20.98
CA PHE A 353 -11.15 11.21 -21.72
C PHE A 353 -11.10 12.44 -20.79
N LEU A 354 -11.82 12.37 -19.66
CA LEU A 354 -11.86 13.45 -18.68
C LEU A 354 -10.50 13.68 -18.02
N THR A 355 -9.73 12.60 -17.78
CA THR A 355 -8.36 12.69 -17.23
C THR A 355 -7.45 13.47 -18.17
N LEU A 356 -7.49 13.17 -19.47
CA LEU A 356 -6.69 13.88 -20.48
C LEU A 356 -7.16 15.33 -20.68
N LEU A 357 -8.47 15.58 -20.61
CA LEU A 357 -9.04 16.92 -20.72
C LEU A 357 -8.65 17.80 -19.52
N ILE A 358 -8.81 17.29 -18.30
CA ILE A 358 -8.42 17.99 -17.07
C ILE A 358 -6.91 18.21 -17.04
N ASN A 359 -6.08 17.20 -17.39
CA ASN A 359 -4.63 17.37 -17.38
C ASN A 359 -4.16 18.43 -18.38
N LYS A 360 -4.69 18.43 -19.62
CA LYS A 360 -4.39 19.46 -20.62
C LYS A 360 -4.87 20.84 -20.19
N PHE A 361 -6.03 20.95 -19.55
CA PHE A 361 -6.57 22.21 -19.06
C PHE A 361 -5.71 22.81 -17.94
N ILE A 362 -5.35 22.01 -16.94
CA ILE A 362 -4.45 22.44 -15.84
C ILE A 362 -3.08 22.85 -16.40
N LYS A 363 -2.47 22.03 -17.27
CA LYS A 363 -1.16 22.36 -17.88
C LYS A 363 -1.19 23.62 -18.74
N LYS A 364 -2.31 23.90 -19.43
CA LYS A 364 -2.49 25.15 -20.17
C LYS A 364 -2.71 26.38 -19.26
N ILE A 365 -3.32 26.23 -18.08
CA ILE A 365 -3.44 27.31 -17.09
C ILE A 365 -2.08 27.62 -16.46
N LEU A 366 -1.27 26.59 -16.18
CA LEU A 366 0.01 26.70 -15.48
C LEU A 366 1.22 26.86 -16.43
N ASN A 367 1.01 26.93 -17.75
CA ASN A 367 2.05 26.97 -18.79
C ASN A 367 3.14 25.89 -18.62
N LEU A 368 2.73 24.63 -18.44
CA LEU A 368 3.62 23.51 -18.13
C LEU A 368 4.04 22.70 -19.36
N GLU A 369 5.31 22.84 -19.74
CA GLU A 369 5.98 22.06 -20.79
C GLU A 369 6.81 20.88 -20.24
N SER A 370 7.13 20.89 -18.94
CA SER A 370 8.12 20.03 -18.26
C SER A 370 7.96 18.51 -18.47
N ASP A 371 6.73 18.03 -18.61
CA ASP A 371 6.42 16.60 -18.61
C ASP A 371 6.72 15.90 -19.95
N GLU A 372 6.95 16.64 -21.03
CA GLU A 372 7.10 16.05 -22.37
C GLU A 372 8.18 14.96 -22.42
N HIS A 373 9.33 15.20 -21.80
CA HIS A 373 10.45 14.26 -21.82
C HIS A 373 10.11 12.92 -21.17
N ILE A 374 9.22 12.89 -20.16
CA ILE A 374 8.76 11.64 -19.52
C ILE A 374 7.87 10.86 -20.48
N PHE A 375 6.94 11.52 -21.19
CA PHE A 375 6.09 10.86 -22.20
C PHE A 375 6.90 10.42 -23.43
N LYS A 376 7.89 11.19 -23.86
CA LYS A 376 8.83 10.82 -24.95
C LYS A 376 9.71 9.63 -24.55
N PHE A 377 10.23 9.61 -23.33
CA PHE A 377 10.95 8.47 -22.76
C PHE A 377 10.09 7.21 -22.75
N LEU A 378 8.87 7.26 -22.20
CA LEU A 378 7.95 6.11 -22.19
C LEU A 378 7.62 5.63 -23.60
N LYS A 379 7.37 6.55 -24.54
CA LYS A 379 7.12 6.23 -25.96
C LYS A 379 8.29 5.49 -26.60
N ALA A 380 9.52 5.95 -26.38
CA ALA A 380 10.73 5.33 -26.91
C ALA A 380 11.03 3.98 -26.22
N LYS A 381 10.90 3.91 -24.90
CA LYS A 381 11.13 2.70 -24.08
C LYS A 381 10.23 1.52 -24.48
N PHE A 382 8.99 1.78 -24.88
CA PHE A 382 8.07 0.75 -25.37
C PHE A 382 8.07 0.61 -26.91
N GLY A 383 9.04 1.22 -27.62
CA GLY A 383 9.18 1.06 -29.07
C GLY A 383 8.16 1.80 -29.93
N PHE A 384 7.29 2.63 -29.34
CA PHE A 384 6.23 3.38 -30.05
C PHE A 384 6.76 4.62 -30.81
N GLY A 385 8.08 4.80 -30.90
CA GLY A 385 8.76 5.76 -31.76
C GLY A 385 10.08 6.25 -31.17
N ALA A 386 11.07 6.52 -32.02
CA ALA A 386 12.37 7.04 -31.61
C ALA A 386 12.26 8.45 -30.99
N THR A 387 13.15 8.75 -30.04
CA THR A 387 13.31 10.08 -29.43
C THR A 387 14.66 10.68 -29.78
N ARG A 388 14.70 12.01 -30.03
CA ARG A 388 15.94 12.77 -30.23
C ARG A 388 16.29 13.64 -29.01
N ASP A 389 15.38 13.77 -28.05
CA ASP A 389 15.60 14.48 -26.78
C ASP A 389 16.74 13.81 -26.00
N PHE A 390 17.69 14.60 -25.51
CA PHE A 390 18.86 14.11 -24.78
C PHE A 390 18.46 13.38 -23.50
N ASP A 391 17.60 13.98 -22.67
CA ASP A 391 17.20 13.45 -21.36
C ASP A 391 16.48 12.10 -21.49
N ALA A 392 15.63 11.97 -22.51
CA ALA A 392 14.93 10.73 -22.80
C ALA A 392 15.88 9.61 -23.26
N ASN A 393 16.96 9.94 -23.96
CA ASN A 393 18.00 8.98 -24.32
C ASN A 393 18.93 8.64 -23.14
N LEU A 394 19.24 9.61 -22.27
CA LEU A 394 19.99 9.40 -21.03
C LEU A 394 19.29 8.36 -20.13
N TYR A 395 17.97 8.49 -19.94
CA TYR A 395 17.17 7.49 -19.21
C TYR A 395 17.06 6.12 -19.91
N LEU A 396 17.36 6.00 -21.21
CA LEU A 396 17.39 4.71 -21.91
C LEU A 396 18.75 4.00 -21.78
N CYS A 397 19.83 4.75 -21.56
CA CYS A 397 21.17 4.20 -21.31
C CYS A 397 21.39 3.78 -19.84
N GLU A 398 20.64 4.36 -18.91
CA GLU A 398 20.78 4.14 -17.46
C GLU A 398 20.19 2.78 -17.02
N GLU A 399 21.03 1.88 -16.49
CA GLU A 399 20.64 0.52 -16.08
C GLU A 399 19.48 0.50 -15.07
N ALA A 400 19.41 1.51 -14.18
CA ALA A 400 18.31 1.63 -13.22
C ALA A 400 16.92 1.73 -13.90
N PHE A 401 16.87 2.21 -15.15
CA PHE A 401 15.65 2.27 -15.96
C PHE A 401 15.54 1.14 -16.99
N GLY A 402 16.50 0.20 -17.06
CA GLY A 402 16.44 -0.99 -17.90
C GLY A 402 15.37 -2.01 -17.48
N LEU A 403 15.25 -3.10 -18.25
CA LEU A 403 14.41 -4.26 -17.92
C LEU A 403 14.97 -5.03 -16.72
N LEU A 404 14.12 -5.79 -16.01
CA LEU A 404 14.56 -6.59 -14.87
C LEU A 404 15.49 -7.75 -15.28
N PRO A 405 16.74 -7.84 -14.78
CA PRO A 405 17.65 -8.92 -15.14
C PRO A 405 17.15 -10.30 -14.69
N LEU A 406 17.19 -11.29 -15.60
CA LEU A 406 16.65 -12.64 -15.35
C LEU A 406 17.29 -13.38 -14.16
N ASN A 407 18.53 -13.04 -13.80
CA ASN A 407 19.21 -13.59 -12.62
C ASN A 407 18.46 -13.30 -11.30
N THR A 408 17.58 -12.29 -11.29
CA THR A 408 16.70 -11.94 -10.17
C THR A 408 15.73 -13.07 -9.85
N PHE A 409 15.13 -13.71 -10.85
CA PHE A 409 14.24 -14.86 -10.65
C PHE A 409 14.98 -16.07 -10.09
N SER A 410 16.25 -16.27 -10.45
CA SER A 410 17.11 -17.31 -9.88
C SER A 410 17.38 -17.06 -8.40
N ARG A 411 17.81 -15.84 -8.02
CA ARG A 411 18.00 -15.45 -6.60
C ARG A 411 16.73 -15.64 -5.77
N LEU A 412 15.59 -15.18 -6.27
CA LEU A 412 14.30 -15.27 -5.57
C LEU A 412 13.72 -16.70 -5.55
N SER A 413 14.11 -17.57 -6.49
CA SER A 413 13.77 -19.01 -6.44
C SER A 413 14.65 -19.77 -5.45
N ASN A 414 15.90 -19.34 -5.26
CA ASN A 414 16.83 -19.96 -4.30
C ASN A 414 16.36 -19.87 -2.84
N THR A 415 15.46 -18.94 -2.50
CA THR A 415 14.83 -18.84 -1.17
C THR A 415 13.38 -19.38 -1.15
N LEU A 416 12.96 -20.08 -2.22
CA LEU A 416 11.58 -20.53 -2.53
C LEU A 416 10.55 -19.40 -2.75
N LEU A 417 10.90 -18.14 -2.48
CA LEU A 417 10.01 -16.98 -2.51
C LEU A 417 9.29 -16.83 -3.88
N PHE A 418 10.02 -16.88 -4.99
CA PHE A 418 9.42 -16.73 -6.32
C PHE A 418 8.51 -17.91 -6.68
N CYS A 419 8.91 -19.14 -6.36
CA CYS A 419 8.13 -20.35 -6.63
C CYS A 419 6.79 -20.32 -5.88
N VAL A 420 6.82 -19.96 -4.59
CA VAL A 420 5.61 -19.76 -3.77
C VAL A 420 4.77 -18.60 -4.30
N TYR A 421 5.40 -17.47 -4.63
CA TYR A 421 4.69 -16.31 -5.15
C TYR A 421 3.90 -16.63 -6.42
N VAL A 422 4.51 -17.28 -7.41
CA VAL A 422 3.84 -17.64 -8.67
C VAL A 422 2.65 -18.57 -8.43
N PHE A 423 2.80 -19.55 -7.53
CA PHE A 423 1.72 -20.46 -7.12
C PHE A 423 0.55 -19.71 -6.45
N VAL A 424 0.83 -18.84 -5.48
CA VAL A 424 -0.18 -18.02 -4.79
C VAL A 424 -0.83 -17.03 -5.76
N LEU A 425 -0.04 -16.36 -6.60
CA LEU A 425 -0.51 -15.41 -7.60
C LEU A 425 -1.48 -16.07 -8.59
N PHE A 426 -1.14 -17.26 -9.10
CA PHE A 426 -2.01 -18.01 -10.01
C PHE A 426 -3.36 -18.32 -9.35
N LEU A 427 -3.36 -18.94 -8.17
CA LEU A 427 -4.58 -19.32 -7.45
C LEU A 427 -5.45 -18.11 -7.09
N MET A 428 -4.84 -17.02 -6.62
CA MET A 428 -5.54 -15.79 -6.26
C MET A 428 -6.07 -15.06 -7.50
N THR A 429 -5.37 -15.12 -8.65
CA THR A 429 -5.85 -14.56 -9.91
C THR A 429 -7.04 -15.34 -10.46
N VAL A 430 -7.00 -16.68 -10.43
CA VAL A 430 -8.15 -17.52 -10.81
C VAL A 430 -9.36 -17.23 -9.91
N ALA A 431 -9.16 -17.15 -8.60
CA ALA A 431 -10.21 -16.77 -7.65
C ALA A 431 -10.78 -15.35 -7.95
N ALA A 432 -9.92 -14.39 -8.29
CA ALA A 432 -10.35 -13.04 -8.66
C ALA A 432 -11.14 -13.01 -9.97
N VAL A 433 -10.73 -13.74 -11.01
CA VAL A 433 -11.48 -13.80 -12.28
C VAL A 433 -12.86 -14.42 -12.07
N ILE A 434 -12.97 -15.49 -11.27
CA ILE A 434 -14.25 -16.11 -10.91
C ILE A 434 -15.15 -15.13 -10.14
N VAL A 435 -14.61 -14.41 -9.15
CA VAL A 435 -15.37 -13.41 -8.38
C VAL A 435 -15.75 -12.20 -9.24
N ALA A 436 -14.88 -11.72 -10.13
CA ALA A 436 -15.21 -10.66 -11.07
C ALA A 436 -16.33 -11.08 -12.03
N PHE A 437 -16.27 -12.29 -12.58
CA PHE A 437 -17.32 -12.84 -13.45
C PHE A 437 -18.64 -13.03 -12.71
N ARG A 438 -18.62 -13.56 -11.47
CA ARG A 438 -19.80 -13.66 -10.59
C ARG A 438 -20.37 -12.27 -10.29
N ASN A 439 -19.52 -11.30 -9.98
CA ASN A 439 -19.94 -9.94 -9.68
C ASN A 439 -20.63 -9.29 -10.88
N LEU A 440 -20.06 -9.41 -12.08
CA LEU A 440 -20.60 -8.85 -13.34
C LEU A 440 -21.91 -9.51 -13.79
N SER A 441 -22.02 -10.83 -13.59
CA SER A 441 -23.18 -11.64 -13.96
C SER A 441 -24.36 -11.35 -13.03
N GLY A 442 -25.45 -10.82 -13.58
CA GLY A 442 -26.68 -10.60 -12.82
C GLY A 442 -27.30 -11.92 -12.30
N SER A 443 -28.19 -11.81 -11.30
CA SER A 443 -28.75 -12.92 -10.53
C SER A 443 -29.34 -14.10 -11.34
N ASN A 444 -29.72 -13.87 -12.60
CA ASN A 444 -30.47 -14.83 -13.42
C ASN A 444 -29.60 -15.91 -14.09
N GLN A 445 -28.26 -15.85 -14.01
CA GLN A 445 -27.37 -16.91 -14.50
C GLN A 445 -26.71 -17.75 -13.39
N VAL A 446 -27.06 -17.51 -12.12
CA VAL A 446 -26.41 -18.13 -10.96
C VAL A 446 -26.59 -19.65 -10.91
N GLN A 447 -27.76 -20.18 -11.33
CA GLN A 447 -28.09 -21.61 -11.26
C GLN A 447 -27.15 -22.55 -12.03
N PHE A 448 -26.50 -22.10 -13.11
CA PHE A 448 -25.51 -22.94 -13.80
C PHE A 448 -24.18 -23.03 -13.03
N MET A 449 -23.93 -22.08 -12.12
CA MET A 449 -22.73 -21.99 -11.29
C MET A 449 -22.95 -22.43 -9.84
N GLU A 450 -24.20 -22.60 -9.39
CA GLU A 450 -24.55 -23.31 -8.14
C GLU A 450 -24.00 -24.75 -8.15
N LYS A 451 -23.89 -25.38 -9.32
CA LYS A 451 -23.22 -26.69 -9.46
C LYS A 451 -21.70 -26.67 -9.23
N MET A 452 -21.13 -25.49 -8.99
CA MET A 452 -19.73 -25.26 -8.59
C MET A 452 -19.62 -24.77 -7.13
N GLU A 453 -20.73 -24.61 -6.41
CA GLU A 453 -20.83 -23.87 -5.14
C GLU A 453 -20.21 -24.57 -3.93
N GLU A 454 -19.97 -25.88 -4.00
CA GLU A 454 -19.10 -26.56 -3.04
C GLU A 454 -17.72 -25.89 -2.95
N CYS A 455 -17.24 -25.27 -4.05
CA CYS A 455 -16.03 -24.46 -4.04
C CYS A 455 -16.35 -23.00 -3.63
N THR A 456 -16.57 -22.80 -2.33
CA THR A 456 -16.80 -21.48 -1.69
C THR A 456 -15.58 -20.54 -1.79
N ILE A 457 -15.39 -19.94 -2.97
CA ILE A 457 -14.42 -18.89 -3.27
C ILE A 457 -14.97 -17.54 -2.81
N THR A 458 -14.51 -17.07 -1.65
CA THR A 458 -14.80 -15.73 -1.12
C THR A 458 -13.51 -14.90 -1.08
N LEU A 459 -13.16 -14.27 -2.20
CA LEU A 459 -12.06 -13.32 -2.24
C LEU A 459 -12.43 -12.09 -1.39
N LYS A 460 -11.64 -11.82 -0.34
CA LYS A 460 -11.84 -10.68 0.54
C LYS A 460 -11.36 -9.37 -0.11
N PRO A 461 -11.96 -8.20 0.19
CA PRO A 461 -11.55 -6.91 -0.39
C PRO A 461 -10.09 -6.53 -0.12
N ASP A 462 -9.59 -6.83 1.08
CA ASP A 462 -8.20 -6.59 1.51
C ASP A 462 -7.20 -7.46 0.73
N ALA A 463 -7.53 -8.72 0.48
CA ALA A 463 -6.76 -9.61 -0.39
C ALA A 463 -6.82 -9.23 -1.88
N ALA A 464 -7.97 -8.75 -2.37
CA ALA A 464 -8.13 -8.28 -3.75
C ALA A 464 -7.28 -7.03 -4.05
N TYR A 465 -7.24 -6.08 -3.09
CA TYR A 465 -6.38 -4.90 -3.14
C TYR A 465 -4.89 -5.28 -3.27
N ASN A 466 -4.40 -6.16 -2.40
CA ASN A 466 -3.01 -6.60 -2.42
C ASN A 466 -2.67 -7.45 -3.67
N LEU A 467 -3.62 -8.21 -4.23
CA LEU A 467 -3.45 -8.93 -5.49
C LEU A 467 -3.20 -7.98 -6.67
N ILE A 468 -4.03 -6.94 -6.85
CA ILE A 468 -3.83 -6.00 -7.97
C ILE A 468 -2.57 -5.15 -7.76
N HIS A 469 -2.25 -4.77 -6.52
CA HIS A 469 -0.97 -4.13 -6.20
C HIS A 469 0.24 -5.00 -6.61
N THR A 470 0.27 -6.28 -6.24
CA THR A 470 1.43 -7.14 -6.55
C THR A 470 1.58 -7.40 -8.06
N VAL A 471 0.48 -7.45 -8.81
CA VAL A 471 0.50 -7.52 -10.29
C VAL A 471 1.05 -6.24 -10.90
N LEU A 472 0.51 -5.07 -10.51
CA LEU A 472 0.92 -3.79 -11.10
C LEU A 472 2.37 -3.42 -10.74
N PHE A 473 2.81 -3.68 -9.50
CA PHE A 473 4.21 -3.53 -9.11
C PHE A 473 5.12 -4.53 -9.85
N GLY A 474 4.64 -5.73 -10.16
CA GLY A 474 5.35 -6.70 -10.99
C GLY A 474 5.55 -6.21 -12.42
N CYS A 475 4.48 -5.74 -13.08
CA CYS A 475 4.58 -5.12 -14.41
C CYS A 475 5.54 -3.92 -14.43
N LEU A 476 5.49 -3.08 -13.39
CA LEU A 476 6.41 -1.95 -13.25
C LEU A 476 7.86 -2.41 -13.08
N ALA A 477 8.14 -3.36 -12.17
CA ALA A 477 9.49 -3.87 -11.92
C ALA A 477 10.08 -4.59 -13.13
N LEU A 478 9.29 -5.41 -13.84
CA LEU A 478 9.67 -6.04 -15.10
C LEU A 478 10.12 -4.99 -16.14
N SER A 479 9.38 -3.89 -16.24
CA SER A 479 9.72 -2.79 -17.16
C SER A 479 10.93 -1.96 -16.72
N THR A 480 11.19 -1.85 -15.40
CA THR A 480 12.05 -0.80 -14.81
C THR A 480 12.75 -1.34 -13.57
N MET A 481 14.03 -1.69 -13.71
CA MET A 481 14.86 -2.38 -12.70
C MET A 481 14.81 -1.72 -11.31
N ARG A 482 14.94 -0.39 -11.21
CA ARG A 482 14.88 0.39 -9.95
C ARG A 482 13.58 0.19 -9.15
N MET A 483 12.51 -0.29 -9.78
CA MET A 483 11.22 -0.54 -9.13
C MET A 483 11.11 -1.95 -8.49
N LYS A 484 12.12 -2.81 -8.66
CA LYS A 484 12.17 -4.15 -8.03
C LYS A 484 12.05 -4.09 -6.50
N TYR A 485 12.64 -3.08 -5.85
CA TYR A 485 12.69 -2.97 -4.39
C TYR A 485 11.28 -2.85 -3.76
N LEU A 486 10.35 -2.20 -4.46
CA LEU A 486 8.95 -2.17 -4.06
C LEU A 486 8.27 -3.52 -4.31
N TRP A 487 8.46 -4.09 -5.50
CA TRP A 487 7.78 -5.32 -5.90
C TRP A 487 8.20 -6.53 -5.06
N THR A 488 9.50 -6.78 -4.89
CA THR A 488 10.04 -7.90 -4.11
C THR A 488 9.58 -7.83 -2.65
N SER A 489 9.55 -6.62 -2.07
CA SER A 489 9.10 -6.41 -0.69
C SER A 489 7.60 -6.70 -0.52
N HIS A 490 6.78 -6.30 -1.50
CA HIS A 490 5.36 -6.66 -1.53
C HIS A 490 5.13 -8.16 -1.85
N MET A 491 6.00 -8.76 -2.66
CA MET A 491 6.00 -10.19 -2.98
C MET A 491 6.25 -11.04 -1.72
N CYS A 492 7.16 -10.64 -0.83
CA CYS A 492 7.38 -11.29 0.47
C CYS A 492 6.09 -11.35 1.31
N VAL A 493 5.34 -10.23 1.35
CA VAL A 493 4.06 -10.12 2.06
C VAL A 493 2.99 -11.04 1.44
N PHE A 494 2.85 -11.00 0.11
CA PHE A 494 1.79 -11.70 -0.62
C PHE A 494 2.00 -13.23 -0.69
N ALA A 495 3.24 -13.67 -0.94
CA ALA A 495 3.63 -15.08 -0.91
C ALA A 495 3.39 -15.70 0.48
N SER A 496 3.81 -14.99 1.54
CA SER A 496 3.63 -15.44 2.92
C SER A 496 2.16 -15.51 3.32
N PHE A 497 1.37 -14.48 2.95
CA PHE A 497 -0.09 -14.49 3.11
C PHE A 497 -0.69 -15.77 2.51
N GLY A 498 -0.29 -16.13 1.29
CA GLY A 498 -0.82 -17.30 0.59
C GLY A 498 -0.54 -18.61 1.33
N LEU A 499 0.71 -18.87 1.76
CA LEU A 499 1.05 -20.05 2.56
C LEU A 499 0.37 -20.07 3.93
N CYS A 500 0.06 -18.91 4.50
CA CYS A 500 -0.67 -18.81 5.75
C CYS A 500 -2.20 -18.70 5.56
N SER A 501 -2.74 -18.76 4.34
CA SER A 501 -4.16 -18.54 4.08
C SER A 501 -4.98 -19.83 4.14
N THR A 502 -6.07 -19.83 4.94
CA THR A 502 -7.02 -20.95 4.97
C THR A 502 -7.71 -21.14 3.62
N GLU A 503 -7.98 -20.06 2.88
CA GLU A 503 -8.76 -20.13 1.64
C GLU A 503 -7.91 -20.66 0.47
N VAL A 504 -6.61 -20.34 0.44
CA VAL A 504 -5.68 -20.89 -0.56
C VAL A 504 -5.53 -22.40 -0.37
N TRP A 505 -5.31 -22.87 0.86
CA TRP A 505 -5.23 -24.31 1.15
C TRP A 505 -6.57 -25.04 1.02
N LYS A 506 -7.69 -24.38 1.31
CA LYS A 506 -9.04 -24.92 1.07
C LYS A 506 -9.32 -25.11 -0.42
N LEU A 507 -8.84 -24.19 -1.28
CA LEU A 507 -8.95 -24.31 -2.73
C LEU A 507 -8.10 -25.46 -3.26
N THR A 508 -6.80 -25.48 -2.95
CA THR A 508 -5.88 -26.49 -3.48
C THR A 508 -6.25 -27.91 -3.03
N LEU A 509 -6.58 -28.10 -1.75
CA LEU A 509 -7.01 -29.41 -1.25
C LEU A 509 -8.36 -29.88 -1.83
N LYS A 510 -9.23 -28.96 -2.28
CA LYS A 510 -10.47 -29.32 -2.99
C LYS A 510 -10.19 -29.76 -4.43
N CYS A 511 -9.34 -29.03 -5.17
CA CYS A 511 -8.91 -29.45 -6.50
C CYS A 511 -8.24 -30.85 -6.50
N VAL A 512 -7.48 -31.17 -5.45
CA VAL A 512 -6.80 -32.47 -5.28
C VAL A 512 -7.69 -33.52 -4.57
N HIS A 513 -8.96 -33.21 -4.27
CA HIS A 513 -9.92 -34.11 -3.59
C HIS A 513 -9.46 -34.63 -2.20
N LEU A 514 -8.49 -33.99 -1.56
CA LEU A 514 -7.91 -34.36 -0.26
C LEU A 514 -8.38 -33.46 0.90
N TYR A 515 -9.42 -32.65 0.68
CA TYR A 515 -9.91 -31.63 1.62
C TYR A 515 -10.36 -32.21 2.97
N THR A 516 -9.85 -31.63 4.06
CA THR A 516 -10.31 -31.90 5.43
C THR A 516 -9.96 -30.70 6.30
N SER A 517 -10.89 -30.22 7.15
CA SER A 517 -10.68 -29.03 8.01
C SER A 517 -9.46 -29.14 8.95
N GLN A 518 -9.09 -30.36 9.35
CA GLN A 518 -7.86 -30.64 10.10
C GLN A 518 -6.62 -30.50 9.21
N ARG A 519 -6.59 -31.12 8.03
CA ARG A 519 -5.47 -31.03 7.06
C ARG A 519 -5.18 -29.57 6.67
N THR A 520 -6.21 -28.78 6.36
CA THR A 520 -6.06 -27.34 6.04
C THR A 520 -5.42 -26.56 7.20
N ARG A 521 -5.77 -26.89 8.45
CA ARG A 521 -5.17 -26.26 9.65
C ARG A 521 -3.74 -26.70 9.91
N VAL A 522 -3.43 -27.99 9.75
CA VAL A 522 -2.05 -28.50 9.88
C VAL A 522 -1.15 -27.84 8.84
N ILE A 523 -1.53 -27.89 7.56
CA ILE A 523 -0.75 -27.36 6.44
C ILE A 523 -0.51 -25.85 6.57
N LYS A 524 -1.51 -25.07 7.01
CA LYS A 524 -1.38 -23.62 7.28
C LYS A 524 -0.25 -23.26 8.26
N TYR A 525 0.12 -24.16 9.18
CA TYR A 525 1.21 -23.92 10.13
C TYR A 525 2.48 -24.70 9.76
N SER A 526 2.38 -25.96 9.33
CA SER A 526 3.56 -26.78 9.02
C SER A 526 4.31 -26.28 7.79
N VAL A 527 3.64 -25.85 6.71
CA VAL A 527 4.34 -25.40 5.51
C VAL A 527 5.15 -24.12 5.77
N PRO A 528 4.59 -23.04 6.36
CA PRO A 528 5.40 -21.87 6.73
C PRO A 528 6.57 -22.19 7.68
N ILE A 529 6.41 -23.13 8.63
CA ILE A 529 7.49 -23.55 9.53
C ILE A 529 8.59 -24.31 8.75
N ILE A 530 8.23 -25.24 7.86
CA ILE A 530 9.20 -25.95 7.00
C ILE A 530 9.92 -24.97 6.06
N THR A 531 9.21 -23.99 5.51
CA THR A 531 9.80 -22.91 4.69
C THR A 531 10.76 -22.05 5.52
N LEU A 532 10.40 -21.66 6.75
CA LEU A 532 11.31 -20.96 7.66
C LEU A 532 12.56 -21.78 7.98
N LEU A 533 12.42 -23.07 8.31
CA LEU A 533 13.56 -23.96 8.60
C LEU A 533 14.48 -24.13 7.38
N TYR A 534 13.94 -24.23 6.17
CA TYR A 534 14.72 -24.24 4.93
C TYR A 534 15.50 -22.93 4.73
N ILE A 535 14.87 -21.79 5.00
CA ILE A 535 15.50 -20.46 4.91
C ILE A 535 16.58 -20.28 5.99
N SER A 536 16.40 -20.83 7.20
CA SER A 536 17.36 -20.72 8.31
C SER A 536 18.53 -21.71 8.23
N TYR A 537 18.47 -22.70 7.35
CA TYR A 537 19.56 -23.66 7.08
C TYR A 537 20.52 -23.19 5.97
N LYS A 538 20.22 -22.07 5.30
CA LYS A 538 20.84 -21.63 4.05
C LYS A 538 21.46 -20.24 4.14
#